data_AF-A0A4U0H6T0-F1
#
_entry.id   AF-A0A4U0H6T0-F1
#
_cell.length_a   1.000
_cell.length_b   1.000
_cell.length_c   1.000
_cell.angle_alpha   90.00
_cell.angle_beta   90.00
_cell.angle_gamma   90.00
#
_symmetry.space_group_name_H-M   'P 1'
#
loop_
_entity.id
_entity.type
_entity.pdbx_description
1 polymer ?
#
loop_
_entity_poly.entity_id
_entity_poly.type
_entity_poly.pdbx_seq_one_letter_code
_entity_poly.pdbx_strand_id
1 'polypeptide(L)' 'MADLSRFRRGDQVEAGQNNVVYYRGRVEDTAAGLGVVWIRESGHSRRRMLHTDEYFIRHIPEP' A
#
# COMPACT_ATOMS: atom_id res chain seq x y z
N MET A 1 2.47 3.64 14.97
CA MET A 1 3.01 3.81 13.60
C MET A 1 3.02 2.47 12.91
N ALA A 2 2.46 2.36 11.70
CA ALA A 2 2.57 1.13 10.93
C ALA A 2 4.03 0.98 10.49
N ASP A 3 4.69 -0.11 10.88
CA ASP A 3 6.04 -0.39 10.37
C ASP A 3 5.95 -0.57 8.86
N LEU A 4 6.52 0.39 8.11
CA LEU A 4 6.57 0.36 6.65
C LEU A 4 7.82 -0.35 6.14
N SER A 5 8.79 -0.62 7.01
CA SER A 5 10.08 -1.25 6.71
C SER A 5 9.93 -2.67 6.16
N ARG A 6 8.81 -3.33 6.45
CA ARG A 6 8.45 -4.65 5.92
C ARG A 6 7.98 -4.66 4.46
N PHE A 7 7.50 -3.54 3.92
CA PHE A 7 7.00 -3.50 2.55
C PHE A 7 8.17 -3.35 1.57
N ARG A 8 8.28 -4.28 0.62
CA ARG A 8 9.27 -4.24 -0.44
C ARG A 8 8.58 -3.98 -1.78
N ARG A 9 9.34 -3.43 -2.72
CA ARG A 9 8.88 -3.30 -4.10
C ARG A 9 8.48 -4.68 -4.64
N GLY A 10 7.29 -4.77 -5.21
CA GLY A 10 6.69 -6.00 -5.72
C GLY A 10 5.67 -6.63 -4.77
N ASP A 11 5.68 -6.30 -3.47
CA ASP A 11 4.72 -6.85 -2.51
C ASP A 11 3.28 -6.50 -2.90
N GLN A 12 2.40 -7.50 -2.82
CA GLN A 12 0.97 -7.28 -2.97
C GLN A 12 0.38 -6.74 -1.67
N VAL A 13 -0.27 -5.59 -1.76
CA VAL A 13 -0.85 -4.92 -0.60
C VAL A 13 -2.28 -4.46 -0.88
N GLU A 14 -3.02 -4.32 0.20
CA GLU A 14 -4.29 -3.61 0.19
C GLU A 14 -4.25 -2.42 1.13
N ALA A 15 -4.99 -1.39 0.74
CA ALA A 15 -5.15 -0.19 1.53
C ALA A 15 -6.61 0.20 1.68
N GLY A 16 -6.97 0.61 2.89
CA GLY A 16 -8.34 0.85 3.26
C GLY A 16 -8.51 1.79 4.46
N GLN A 17 -9.75 2.14 4.75
CA GLN A 17 -10.16 2.89 5.94
C GLN A 17 -11.44 2.31 6.52
N ASN A 18 -11.62 2.42 7.83
CA ASN A 18 -12.87 2.02 8.49
C ASN A 18 -13.36 0.62 8.09
N ASN A 19 -12.42 -0.34 7.99
CA ASN A 19 -12.67 -1.72 7.58
C ASN A 19 -13.15 -1.90 6.11
N VAL A 20 -13.04 -0.85 5.29
CA VAL A 20 -13.32 -0.87 3.86
C VAL A 20 -12.01 -0.77 3.08
N VAL A 21 -11.80 -1.70 2.15
CA VAL A 21 -10.63 -1.71 1.26
C VAL A 21 -10.96 -0.86 0.03
N TYR A 22 -10.17 0.19 -0.20
CA TYR A 22 -10.36 1.08 -1.35
C TYR A 22 -9.41 0.73 -2.50
N TYR A 23 -8.19 0.28 -2.16
CA TYR A 23 -7.13 0.09 -3.14
C TYR A 23 -6.43 -1.24 -2.94
N ARG A 24 -6.07 -1.88 -4.05
CA ARG A 24 -5.23 -3.08 -4.09
C ARG A 24 -4.21 -2.95 -5.20
N GLY A 25 -2.99 -3.38 -4.92
CA GLY A 25 -1.91 -3.23 -5.89
C GLY A 25 -0.58 -3.76 -5.40
N ARG A 26 0.43 -3.60 -6.25
CA ARG A 26 1.81 -3.95 -5.90
C ARG A 26 2.57 -2.72 -5.45
N VAL A 27 3.36 -2.84 -4.40
CA VAL A 27 4.26 -1.78 -3.94
C VAL A 27 5.26 -1.45 -5.04
N GLU A 28 5.31 -0.18 -5.43
CA GLU A 28 6.34 0.33 -6.34
C GLU A 28 7.51 0.94 -5.58
N ASP A 29 7.22 1.68 -4.51
CA ASP A 29 8.20 2.44 -3.75
C ASP A 29 7.68 2.71 -2.33
N THR A 30 8.56 2.93 -1.36
CA THR A 30 8.21 3.22 0.03
C THR A 30 9.07 4.35 0.60
N ALA A 31 8.43 5.30 1.28
CA ALA A 31 9.09 6.30 2.09
C ALA A 31 8.71 6.10 3.55
N ALA A 32 9.37 5.15 4.21
CA ALA A 32 9.10 4.78 5.60
C ALA A 32 9.25 5.99 6.56
N GLY A 33 10.23 6.87 6.32
CA GLY A 33 10.41 8.10 7.11
C GLY A 33 9.26 9.11 6.99
N LEU A 34 8.39 8.96 6.00
CA LEU A 34 7.23 9.83 5.76
C LEU A 34 5.90 9.10 5.97
N GLY A 35 5.89 7.79 6.30
CA GLY A 35 4.64 7.05 6.40
C GLY A 35 3.93 6.84 5.05
N VAL A 36 4.67 6.81 3.93
CA VAL A 36 4.09 6.73 2.58
C VAL A 36 4.50 5.45 1.86
N VAL A 37 3.53 4.86 1.16
CA VAL A 37 3.73 3.75 0.22
C VAL A 37 3.14 4.13 -1.13
N TRP A 38 3.90 3.92 -2.20
CA TRP A 38 3.36 3.99 -3.55
C TRP A 38 3.01 2.59 -4.04
N ILE A 39 1.80 2.45 -4.58
CA ILE A 39 1.35 1.19 -5.18
C ILE A 39 0.94 1.40 -6.62
N ARG A 40 1.12 0.36 -7.42
CA ARG A 40 0.52 0.23 -8.74
C ARG A 40 -0.80 -0.51 -8.60
N GLU A 41 -1.89 0.19 -8.84
CA GLU A 41 -3.24 -0.37 -8.73
C GLU A 41 -3.46 -1.48 -9.76
N SER A 42 -3.96 -2.62 -9.29
CA SER A 42 -4.33 -3.75 -10.14
C SER A 42 -5.54 -3.35 -11.00
N GLY A 43 -5.37 -3.37 -12.33
CA GLY A 43 -6.44 -3.10 -13.30
C GLY A 43 -6.33 -1.77 -14.03
N HIS A 44 -5.75 -0.73 -13.43
CA HIS A 44 -5.63 0.59 -14.07
C HIS A 44 -4.19 1.04 -14.34
N SER A 45 -3.18 0.22 -14.01
CA SER A 45 -1.74 0.55 -14.15
C SER A 45 -1.36 1.91 -13.57
N ARG A 46 -2.19 2.45 -12.67
CA ARG A 46 -2.04 3.80 -12.14
C ARG A 46 -1.27 3.72 -10.83
N ARG A 47 -0.26 4.58 -10.71
CA ARG A 47 0.48 4.75 -9.45
C ARG A 47 -0.38 5.58 -8.48
N ARG A 48 -0.58 5.07 -7.27
CA ARG A 48 -1.20 5.80 -6.15
C ARG A 48 -0.20 5.96 -5.03
N MET A 49 -0.34 7.08 -4.32
CA MET A 49 0.36 7.35 -3.06
C MET A 49 -0.62 7.08 -1.92
N LEU A 50 -0.19 6.29 -0.95
CA LEU A 50 -0.97 5.90 0.23
C LEU A 50 -0.22 6.32 1.47
N HIS A 51 -0.87 7.12 2.31
CA HIS A 51 -0.31 7.57 3.58
C HIS A 51 -0.86 6.71 4.72
N THR A 52 0.02 6.24 5.62
CA THR A 52 -0.39 5.35 6.74
C THR A 52 -1.21 6.03 7.81
N ASP A 53 -1.23 7.37 7.82
CA ASP A 53 -2.15 8.15 8.67
C ASP A 53 -3.58 8.07 8.13
N GLU A 54 -3.73 8.05 6.81
CA GLU A 54 -5.04 8.00 6.16
C GLU A 54 -5.52 6.57 5.98
N TYR A 55 -4.65 5.63 5.58
CA TYR A 55 -5.06 4.25 5.27
C TYR A 55 -4.36 3.23 6.16
N PHE A 56 -5.07 2.16 6.53
CA PHE A 56 -4.41 0.94 6.91
C PHE A 56 -3.77 0.31 5.66
N ILE A 57 -2.54 -0.16 5.77
CA ILE A 57 -1.81 -0.84 4.68
C ILE A 57 -1.39 -2.21 5.19
N ARG A 58 -1.72 -3.27 4.45
CA ARG A 58 -1.43 -4.66 4.85
C ARG A 58 -0.98 -5.48 3.66
N HIS A 59 -0.06 -6.42 3.90
CA HIS A 59 0.28 -7.44 2.90
C HIS A 59 -0.91 -8.36 2.71
N ILE A 60 -1.15 -8.76 1.47
CA ILE A 60 -2.12 -9.79 1.12
C ILE A 60 -1.41 -10.87 0.33
N PRO A 61 -1.83 -12.14 0.45
CA PRO A 61 -1.33 -13.18 -0.44
C PRO A 61 -1.63 -12.79 -1.89
N GLU A 62 -0.68 -13.02 -2.79
CA GLU A 62 -0.97 -12.97 -4.21
C GLU A 62 -2.06 -14.01 -4.53
N PRO A 63 -3.09 -13.64 -5.31
CA PRO A 63 -4.15 -14.57 -5.72
C PRO A 63 -3.62 -15.67 -6.65
#